data_AF-A0A5A5T7P6-F1
#
_entry.id   AF-A0A5A5T7P6-F1
#
_cell.length_a   1.000
_cell.length_b   1.000
_cell.length_c   1.000
_cell.angle_alpha   90.00
_cell.angle_beta   90.00
_cell.angle_gamma   90.00
#
_symmetry.space_group_name_H-M   'P 1'
#
loop_
_entity.id
_entity.type
_entity.pdbx_description
1 polymer ?
#
loop_
_entity_poly.entity_id
_entity_poly.type
_entity_poly.pdbx_seq_one_letter_code
_entity_poly.pdbx_strand_id
1 'polypeptide(L)'
;MSYDPNQSNNPESTPPPPPNENPYPGYPSQPEGQPYIGYGYPPVPQPGYGHPPQPPYPGAGFNVPPAQPLPLGEAIKRLPAQYLRVLTKPGAATFAQEKGKAAWNIIWVQIAIVAVLAALLFLLSSALLTPLLFASFQSPRTMQIFEFYRNLSLPLSIAELVLVPVGIFISVGLYYLIARAFKGQGTFLEYMYSYLLFSIPLSLLDIIIAFIPFVGSLASLAVFVYMIILQVYMTMAVHRMSGGRATMAVLLLPIIMMILACALSFVIISIAVSAAKNMQ
;
A
#
# COMPACT_ATOMS: atom_id res chain seq x y z
N MET A 1 -40.40 -32.87 57.62
CA MET A 1 -40.64 -31.79 56.64
C MET A 1 -39.82 -32.12 55.42
N SER A 2 -40.48 -32.51 54.33
CA SER A 2 -39.86 -33.10 53.13
C SER A 2 -39.54 -32.00 52.14
N TYR A 3 -38.30 -31.96 51.65
CA TYR A 3 -37.81 -30.99 50.67
C TYR A 3 -38.13 -31.49 49.26
N ASP A 4 -38.88 -30.71 48.48
CA ASP A 4 -39.26 -31.02 47.09
C ASP A 4 -38.31 -30.28 46.12
N PRO A 5 -37.47 -31.00 45.34
CA PRO A 5 -36.46 -30.40 44.48
C PRO A 5 -36.98 -29.94 43.10
N ASN A 6 -38.29 -29.93 42.84
CA ASN A 6 -38.87 -29.61 41.52
C ASN A 6 -39.57 -28.25 41.41
N GLN A 7 -39.06 -27.20 42.05
CA GLN A 7 -39.42 -25.82 41.67
C GLN A 7 -38.53 -25.33 40.54
N SER A 8 -38.89 -25.73 39.32
CA SER A 8 -38.35 -25.15 38.09
C SER A 8 -38.68 -23.66 38.00
N ASN A 9 -37.63 -22.84 37.94
CA ASN A 9 -37.67 -21.42 37.62
C ASN A 9 -38.55 -21.16 36.39
N ASN A 10 -39.67 -20.47 36.63
CA ASN A 10 -40.51 -19.91 35.59
C ASN A 10 -39.85 -18.59 35.15
N PRO A 11 -39.31 -18.47 33.92
CA PRO A 11 -38.76 -17.20 33.47
C PRO A 11 -39.88 -16.18 33.34
N GLU A 12 -39.66 -15.01 33.95
CA GLU A 12 -40.52 -13.84 33.89
C GLU A 12 -41.01 -13.59 32.46
N SER A 13 -42.33 -13.56 32.32
CA SER A 13 -43.04 -13.01 31.18
C SER A 13 -42.59 -11.57 30.97
N THR A 14 -41.75 -11.35 29.97
CA THR A 14 -41.46 -10.01 29.48
C THR A 14 -42.73 -9.41 28.89
N PRO A 15 -43.12 -8.19 29.27
CA PRO A 15 -44.27 -7.53 28.68
C PRO A 15 -44.05 -7.31 27.18
N PRO A 16 -45.12 -7.39 26.36
CA PRO A 16 -45.01 -7.15 24.93
C PRO A 16 -44.49 -5.72 24.65
N PRO A 17 -43.69 -5.53 23.59
CA PRO A 17 -43.23 -4.21 23.20
C PRO A 17 -44.43 -3.29 22.91
N PRO A 18 -44.33 -1.99 23.23
CA PRO A 18 -45.38 -1.02 22.93
C PRO A 18 -45.67 -1.02 21.42
N PRO A 19 -46.93 -0.81 21.01
CA PRO A 19 -47.29 -0.65 19.60
C PRO A 19 -46.39 0.39 18.95
N ASN A 20 -45.86 0.07 17.78
CA ASN A 20 -45.02 0.94 16.98
C ASN A 20 -45.87 2.15 16.51
N GLU A 21 -45.94 3.19 17.34
CA GLU A 21 -46.51 4.48 16.97
C GLU A 21 -45.60 5.11 15.92
N ASN A 22 -45.96 4.87 14.67
CA ASN A 22 -45.35 5.48 13.51
C ASN A 22 -45.51 7.02 13.64
N PRO A 23 -44.44 7.81 13.87
CA PRO A 23 -44.57 9.25 14.16
C PRO A 23 -44.86 10.10 12.92
N TYR A 24 -45.09 9.46 11.77
CA TYR A 24 -45.32 10.12 10.49
C TYR A 24 -46.73 9.85 9.98
N PRO A 25 -47.70 10.75 10.27
CA PRO A 25 -49.02 10.68 9.65
C PRO A 25 -48.89 11.10 8.19
N GLY A 26 -48.94 10.14 7.27
CA GLY A 26 -49.01 10.47 5.84
C GLY A 26 -48.59 9.41 4.83
N TYR A 27 -47.99 8.29 5.24
CA TYR A 27 -47.64 7.23 4.28
C TYR A 27 -48.69 6.12 4.25
N PRO A 28 -49.27 5.82 3.08
CA PRO A 28 -50.16 4.68 2.92
C PRO A 28 -49.39 3.38 3.23
N SER A 29 -50.03 2.49 4.00
CA SER A 29 -49.52 1.16 4.31
C SER A 29 -49.26 0.39 3.00
N GLN A 30 -48.03 -0.10 2.83
CA GLN A 30 -47.67 -0.93 1.70
C GLN A 30 -48.41 -2.29 1.80
N PRO A 31 -49.07 -2.75 0.72
CA PRO A 31 -49.69 -4.07 0.73
C PRO A 31 -48.61 -5.15 0.77
N GLU A 32 -48.65 -5.98 1.81
CA GLU A 32 -47.82 -7.19 1.92
C GLU A 32 -48.23 -8.20 0.85
N GLY A 33 -47.29 -8.62 -0.01
CA GLY A 33 -47.45 -9.84 -0.80
C GLY A 33 -47.12 -9.81 -2.30
N GLN A 34 -46.38 -8.83 -2.82
CA GLN A 34 -45.98 -8.85 -4.25
C GLN A 34 -44.47 -9.18 -4.41
N PRO A 35 -44.09 -10.22 -5.19
CA PRO A 35 -42.70 -10.50 -5.53
C PRO A 35 -42.13 -9.38 -6.41
N TYR A 36 -41.03 -8.78 -5.97
CA TYR A 36 -40.38 -7.67 -6.65
C TYR A 36 -39.62 -8.16 -7.89
N ILE A 37 -40.23 -8.06 -9.08
CA ILE A 37 -39.52 -8.20 -10.37
C ILE A 37 -39.17 -6.80 -10.85
N GLY A 38 -37.99 -6.32 -10.44
CA GLY A 38 -37.51 -4.97 -10.76
C GLY A 38 -36.64 -4.94 -12.00
N TYR A 39 -37.23 -4.61 -13.15
CA TYR A 39 -36.49 -3.98 -14.26
C TYR A 39 -36.44 -2.47 -13.98
N GLY A 40 -35.28 -1.98 -13.53
CA GLY A 40 -35.07 -0.59 -13.15
C GLY A 40 -35.00 0.33 -14.38
N TYR A 41 -35.97 1.23 -14.50
CA TYR A 41 -35.81 2.48 -15.23
C TYR A 41 -34.89 3.44 -14.45
N PRO A 42 -34.13 4.32 -15.12
CA PRO A 42 -33.34 5.34 -14.44
C PRO A 42 -34.26 6.36 -13.73
N PRO A 43 -33.93 6.75 -12.49
CA PRO A 43 -34.71 7.73 -11.75
C PRO A 43 -34.65 9.11 -12.41
N VAL A 44 -35.80 9.78 -12.44
CA VAL A 44 -35.97 11.14 -12.94
C VAL A 44 -35.20 12.12 -12.03
N PRO A 45 -34.48 13.13 -12.56
CA PRO A 45 -33.74 14.08 -11.73
C PRO A 45 -34.72 14.96 -10.93
N GLN A 46 -34.73 14.81 -9.61
CA GLN A 46 -35.38 15.78 -8.72
C GLN A 46 -34.47 17.02 -8.58
N PRO A 47 -35.00 18.25 -8.77
CA PRO A 47 -34.30 19.47 -8.41
C PRO A 47 -34.35 19.64 -6.88
N GLY A 48 -33.46 18.93 -6.18
CA GLY A 48 -33.33 18.93 -4.74
C GLY A 48 -32.36 20.01 -4.27
N TYR A 49 -32.85 20.89 -3.39
CA TYR A 49 -32.04 21.86 -2.64
C TYR A 49 -30.80 21.20 -2.05
N GLY A 50 -29.63 21.76 -2.37
CA GLY A 50 -28.32 21.22 -2.03
C GLY A 50 -28.11 21.18 -0.53
N HIS A 51 -28.27 20.01 0.07
CA HIS A 51 -27.48 19.66 1.24
C HIS A 51 -26.02 19.56 0.78
N PRO A 52 -25.07 20.25 1.43
CA PRO A 52 -23.65 20.05 1.14
C PRO A 52 -23.34 18.56 1.27
N PRO A 53 -22.54 17.97 0.36
CA PRO A 53 -22.21 16.56 0.40
C PRO A 53 -21.65 16.25 1.79
N GLN A 54 -22.38 15.45 2.56
CA GLN A 54 -21.90 15.01 3.86
C GLN A 54 -20.57 14.31 3.64
N PRO A 55 -19.49 14.71 4.35
CA PRO A 55 -18.23 13.99 4.27
C PRO A 55 -18.49 12.52 4.62
N PRO A 56 -17.98 11.57 3.82
CA PRO A 56 -18.29 10.16 3.99
C PRO A 56 -17.95 9.73 5.42
N TYR A 57 -18.96 9.22 6.13
CA TYR A 57 -18.82 8.71 7.49
C TYR A 57 -17.64 7.73 7.57
N PRO A 58 -16.67 7.91 8.49
CA PRO A 58 -15.47 7.07 8.61
C PRO A 58 -15.71 5.58 8.96
N GLY A 59 -16.96 5.11 8.97
CA GLY A 59 -17.34 3.74 9.32
C GLY A 59 -18.11 2.98 8.24
N ALA A 60 -18.55 3.66 7.16
CA ALA A 60 -19.22 2.99 6.06
C ALA A 60 -18.16 2.32 5.17
N GLY A 61 -17.99 1.00 5.31
CA GLY A 61 -17.07 0.24 4.48
C GLY A 61 -17.26 0.57 3.01
N PHE A 62 -16.15 0.78 2.28
CA PHE A 62 -16.17 1.08 0.85
C PHE A 62 -16.78 -0.09 0.07
N ASN A 63 -18.11 -0.08 -0.08
CA ASN A 63 -18.85 -1.11 -0.80
C ASN A 63 -18.89 -0.75 -2.28
N VAL A 64 -17.70 -0.70 -2.89
CA VAL A 64 -17.55 -0.56 -4.34
C VAL A 64 -17.76 -1.96 -4.94
N PRO A 65 -18.62 -2.12 -5.96
CA PRO A 65 -18.77 -3.39 -6.66
C PRO A 65 -17.39 -3.92 -7.10
N PRO A 66 -17.10 -5.23 -6.93
CA PRO A 66 -15.81 -5.78 -7.30
C PRO A 66 -15.62 -5.61 -8.81
N ALA A 67 -14.69 -4.74 -9.19
CA ALA A 67 -14.26 -4.63 -10.58
C ALA A 67 -13.65 -5.98 -10.97
N GLN A 68 -14.12 -6.59 -12.05
CA GLN A 68 -13.53 -7.83 -12.54
C GLN A 68 -12.14 -7.56 -13.15
N PRO A 69 -11.18 -8.49 -13.03
CA PRO A 69 -9.91 -8.40 -13.74
C PRO A 69 -10.13 -8.26 -15.25
N LEU A 70 -9.45 -7.29 -15.85
CA LEU A 70 -9.47 -7.07 -17.30
C LEU A 70 -8.61 -8.14 -18.01
N PRO A 71 -8.90 -8.45 -19.28
CA PRO A 71 -7.97 -9.21 -20.13
C PRO A 71 -6.59 -8.55 -20.11
N LEU A 72 -5.52 -9.36 -20.10
CA LEU A 72 -4.14 -8.87 -19.87
C LEU A 72 -3.76 -7.73 -20.81
N GLY A 73 -4.08 -7.83 -22.11
CA GLY A 73 -3.76 -6.79 -23.08
C GLY A 73 -4.44 -5.44 -22.79
N GLU A 74 -5.68 -5.46 -22.29
CA GLU A 74 -6.38 -4.23 -21.88
C GLU A 74 -5.87 -3.70 -20.55
N ALA A 75 -5.53 -4.60 -19.61
CA ALA A 75 -4.93 -4.24 -18.33
C ALA A 75 -3.62 -3.47 -18.54
N ILE A 76 -2.72 -3.98 -19.39
CA ILE A 76 -1.44 -3.34 -19.72
C ILE A 76 -1.67 -1.96 -20.34
N LYS A 77 -2.59 -1.84 -21.32
CA LYS A 77 -2.90 -0.55 -21.96
C LYS A 77 -3.43 0.49 -20.96
N ARG A 78 -4.11 0.05 -19.89
CA ARG A 78 -4.67 0.94 -18.87
C ARG A 78 -3.72 1.24 -17.70
N LEU A 79 -2.62 0.51 -17.54
CA LEU A 79 -1.67 0.71 -16.44
C LEU A 79 -1.19 2.17 -16.31
N PRO A 80 -0.74 2.87 -17.37
CA PRO A 80 -0.27 4.25 -17.22
C PRO A 80 -1.35 5.19 -16.67
N ALA A 81 -2.60 5.02 -17.11
CA ALA A 81 -3.72 5.79 -16.60
C ALA A 81 -4.04 5.45 -15.12
N GLN A 82 -3.88 4.19 -14.72
CA GLN A 82 -4.05 3.77 -13.33
C GLN A 82 -2.96 4.34 -12.42
N TYR A 83 -1.70 4.31 -12.87
CA TYR A 83 -0.58 4.94 -12.18
C TYR A 83 -0.86 6.44 -11.96
N LEU A 84 -1.17 7.16 -13.04
CA LEU A 84 -1.45 8.59 -12.96
C LEU A 84 -2.63 8.88 -12.03
N ARG A 85 -3.69 8.06 -12.09
CA ARG A 85 -4.87 8.22 -11.23
C ARG A 85 -4.53 8.10 -9.76
N VAL A 86 -3.80 7.06 -9.36
CA VAL A 86 -3.40 6.84 -7.97
C VAL A 86 -2.47 7.95 -7.47
N LEU A 87 -1.56 8.43 -8.32
CA LEU A 87 -0.62 9.49 -7.98
C LEU A 87 -1.22 10.90 -7.94
N THR A 88 -2.27 11.18 -8.72
CA THR A 88 -2.86 12.53 -8.79
C THR A 88 -4.15 12.69 -7.97
N LYS A 89 -4.85 11.59 -7.70
CA LYS A 89 -6.07 11.56 -6.88
C LYS A 89 -5.93 10.50 -5.79
N PRO A 90 -4.93 10.65 -4.90
CA PRO A 90 -4.67 9.66 -3.87
C PRO A 90 -5.82 9.58 -2.88
N GLY A 91 -6.14 8.37 -2.42
CA GLY A 91 -7.14 8.16 -1.39
C GLY A 91 -7.54 6.71 -1.23
N ALA A 92 -8.06 6.34 -0.06
CA ALA A 92 -8.54 4.99 0.21
C ALA A 92 -9.67 4.59 -0.75
N ALA A 93 -10.55 5.52 -1.11
CA ALA A 93 -11.60 5.27 -2.10
C ALA A 93 -11.02 4.93 -3.49
N THR A 94 -9.97 5.64 -3.92
CA THR A 94 -9.28 5.37 -5.20
C THR A 94 -8.70 3.96 -5.20
N PHE A 95 -7.96 3.59 -4.15
CA PHE A 95 -7.41 2.23 -4.04
C PHE A 95 -8.49 1.15 -3.88
N ALA A 96 -9.61 1.45 -3.23
CA ALA A 96 -10.72 0.51 -3.10
C ALA A 96 -11.38 0.18 -4.45
N GLN A 97 -11.40 1.15 -5.37
CA GLN A 97 -11.85 0.94 -6.75
C GLN A 97 -10.83 0.19 -7.61
N GLU A 98 -9.54 0.45 -7.40
CA GLU A 98 -8.49 -0.17 -8.21
C GLU A 98 -8.19 -1.61 -7.78
N LYS A 99 -8.24 -1.93 -6.48
CA LYS A 99 -7.84 -3.26 -5.96
C LYS A 99 -8.62 -4.44 -6.55
N GLY A 100 -9.88 -4.23 -6.97
CA GLY A 100 -10.69 -5.28 -7.60
C GLY A 100 -10.09 -5.79 -8.92
N LYS A 101 -9.33 -4.93 -9.62
CA LYS A 101 -8.67 -5.27 -10.89
C LYS A 101 -7.44 -6.15 -10.72
N ALA A 102 -7.08 -6.51 -9.49
CA ALA A 102 -5.87 -7.27 -9.20
C ALA A 102 -5.92 -8.66 -9.84
N ALA A 103 -4.85 -9.01 -10.55
CA ALA A 103 -4.66 -10.34 -11.11
C ALA A 103 -3.16 -10.67 -11.21
N TRP A 104 -2.83 -11.96 -11.08
CA TRP A 104 -1.43 -12.40 -11.07
C TRP A 104 -0.71 -12.10 -12.38
N ASN A 105 -1.39 -12.23 -13.52
CA ASN A 105 -0.83 -11.95 -14.84
C ASN A 105 -0.32 -10.50 -14.96
N ILE A 106 -1.10 -9.50 -14.52
CA ILE A 106 -0.70 -8.10 -14.58
C ILE A 106 0.37 -7.76 -13.53
N ILE A 107 0.35 -8.42 -12.37
CA ILE A 107 1.41 -8.30 -11.35
C ILE A 107 2.75 -8.78 -11.91
N TRP A 108 2.79 -9.97 -12.52
CA TRP A 108 4.02 -10.50 -13.11
C TRP A 108 4.58 -9.63 -14.22
N VAL A 109 3.71 -9.07 -15.08
CA VAL A 109 4.15 -8.11 -16.12
C VAL A 109 4.78 -6.87 -15.49
N GLN A 110 4.14 -6.29 -14.47
CA GLN A 110 4.67 -5.12 -13.76
C GLN A 110 6.02 -5.41 -13.09
N ILE A 111 6.14 -6.55 -12.40
CA ILE A 111 7.39 -6.99 -11.77
C ILE A 111 8.49 -7.20 -12.80
N ALA A 112 8.19 -7.86 -13.94
CA ALA A 112 9.16 -8.09 -15.00
C ALA A 112 9.67 -6.76 -15.61
N ILE A 113 8.77 -5.81 -15.87
CA ILE A 113 9.14 -4.47 -16.36
C ILE A 113 10.06 -3.78 -15.35
N VAL A 114 9.71 -3.78 -14.06
CA VAL A 114 10.53 -3.12 -13.04
C VAL A 114 11.88 -3.80 -12.85
N ALA A 115 11.95 -5.13 -12.90
CA ALA A 115 13.20 -5.87 -12.75
C ALA A 115 14.18 -5.54 -13.89
N VAL A 116 13.68 -5.51 -15.14
CA VAL A 116 14.49 -5.12 -16.30
C VAL A 116 14.93 -3.66 -16.20
N LEU A 117 14.03 -2.75 -15.85
CA LEU A 117 14.37 -1.33 -15.70
C LEU A 117 15.39 -1.12 -14.58
N ALA A 118 15.23 -1.76 -13.43
CA ALA A 118 16.17 -1.69 -12.32
C ALA A 118 17.56 -2.20 -12.71
N ALA A 119 17.65 -3.34 -13.39
CA ALA A 119 18.92 -3.88 -13.88
C ALA A 119 19.63 -2.91 -14.84
N LEU A 120 18.90 -2.36 -15.81
CA LEU A 120 19.43 -1.38 -16.77
C LEU A 120 19.88 -0.09 -16.07
N LEU A 121 19.10 0.40 -15.12
CA LEU A 121 19.38 1.65 -14.41
C LEU A 121 20.54 1.48 -13.43
N PHE A 122 20.69 0.31 -12.81
CA PHE A 122 21.85 -0.03 -12.00
C PHE A 122 23.14 -0.02 -12.86
N LEU A 123 23.09 -0.65 -14.04
CA LEU A 123 24.21 -0.64 -14.98
C LEU A 123 24.54 0.79 -15.44
N LEU A 124 23.53 1.56 -15.84
CA LEU A 124 23.67 2.96 -16.26
C LEU A 124 24.27 3.84 -15.15
N SER A 125 23.77 3.69 -13.92
CA SER A 125 24.27 4.41 -12.75
C SER A 125 25.74 4.09 -12.48
N SER A 126 26.10 2.81 -12.55
CA SER A 126 27.49 2.38 -12.37
C SER A 126 28.43 2.92 -13.44
N ALA A 127 27.96 3.06 -14.67
CA ALA A 127 28.75 3.54 -15.80
C ALA A 127 28.87 5.06 -15.85
N LEU A 128 27.82 5.79 -15.43
CA LEU A 128 27.74 7.25 -15.59
C LEU A 128 27.83 8.01 -14.26
N LEU A 129 27.00 7.69 -13.26
CA LEU A 129 26.97 8.43 -12.00
C LEU A 129 28.20 8.15 -11.15
N THR A 130 28.60 6.87 -11.03
CA THR A 130 29.69 6.49 -10.14
C THR A 130 31.00 7.24 -10.49
N PRO A 131 31.49 7.27 -11.75
CA PRO A 131 32.67 8.07 -12.08
C PRO A 131 32.54 9.55 -11.72
N LEU A 132 31.37 10.16 -11.93
CA LEU A 132 31.12 11.57 -11.63
C LEU A 132 31.19 11.86 -10.12
N LEU A 133 30.62 10.97 -9.30
CA LEU A 133 30.64 11.11 -7.83
C LEU A 133 32.04 10.90 -7.24
N PHE A 134 32.84 10.02 -7.86
CA PHE A 134 34.19 9.69 -7.39
C PHE A 134 35.30 10.53 -8.03
N ALA A 135 35.01 11.33 -9.06
CA ALA A 135 36.00 12.16 -9.76
C ALA A 135 36.78 13.11 -8.82
N SER A 136 36.13 13.60 -7.77
CA SER A 136 36.73 14.47 -6.76
C SER A 136 37.61 13.75 -5.74
N PHE A 137 37.62 12.41 -5.73
CA PHE A 137 38.33 11.60 -4.75
C PHE A 137 39.46 10.80 -5.42
N GLN A 138 40.65 11.40 -5.52
CA GLN A 138 41.80 10.80 -6.21
C GLN A 138 42.69 9.91 -5.32
N SER A 139 42.19 9.45 -4.16
CA SER A 139 43.01 8.60 -3.29
C SER A 139 43.17 7.19 -3.88
N PRO A 140 44.34 6.53 -3.74
CA PRO A 140 44.54 5.15 -4.20
C PRO A 140 43.49 4.18 -3.64
N ARG A 141 43.07 4.38 -2.39
CA ARG A 141 42.02 3.59 -1.74
C ARG A 141 40.67 3.79 -2.44
N THR A 142 40.34 5.01 -2.84
CA THR A 142 39.08 5.31 -3.54
C THR A 142 39.05 4.69 -4.94
N MET A 143 40.17 4.74 -5.66
CA MET A 143 40.28 4.11 -6.97
C MET A 143 40.12 2.58 -6.91
N GLN A 144 40.69 1.93 -5.88
CA GLN A 144 40.49 0.49 -5.65
C GLN A 144 39.02 0.14 -5.41
N ILE A 145 38.32 0.92 -4.58
CA ILE A 145 36.88 0.72 -4.30
C ILE A 145 36.05 0.92 -5.57
N PHE A 146 36.37 1.96 -6.35
CA PHE A 146 35.69 2.23 -7.62
C PHE A 146 35.85 1.08 -8.61
N GLU A 147 37.07 0.58 -8.82
CA GLU A 147 37.34 -0.56 -9.70
C GLU A 147 36.63 -1.83 -9.22
N PHE A 148 36.63 -2.09 -7.91
CA PHE A 148 35.87 -3.19 -7.33
C PHE A 148 34.37 -3.08 -7.64
N TYR A 149 33.77 -1.91 -7.42
CA TYR A 149 32.36 -1.67 -7.72
C TYR A 149 32.06 -1.80 -9.22
N ARG A 150 32.91 -1.25 -10.09
CA ARG A 150 32.78 -1.35 -11.54
C ARG A 150 32.83 -2.81 -12.01
N ASN A 151 33.72 -3.62 -11.45
CA ASN A 151 33.84 -5.04 -11.80
C ASN A 151 32.63 -5.87 -11.32
N LEU A 152 31.96 -5.44 -10.26
CA LEU A 152 30.74 -6.09 -9.78
C LEU A 152 29.47 -5.59 -10.46
N SER A 153 29.50 -4.47 -11.19
CA SER A 153 28.26 -3.84 -11.63
C SER A 153 27.48 -4.68 -12.63
N LEU A 154 28.15 -5.31 -13.59
CA LEU A 154 27.49 -6.20 -14.54
C LEU A 154 26.93 -7.46 -13.86
N PRO A 155 27.68 -8.26 -13.07
CA PRO A 155 27.12 -9.38 -12.34
C PRO A 155 25.93 -9.01 -11.44
N LEU A 156 26.01 -7.87 -10.73
CA LEU A 156 24.94 -7.41 -9.86
C LEU A 156 23.72 -6.98 -10.68
N SER A 157 23.88 -6.31 -11.83
CA SER A 157 22.76 -5.96 -12.70
C SER A 157 21.99 -7.18 -13.20
N ILE A 158 22.68 -8.29 -13.48
CA ILE A 158 22.02 -9.56 -13.84
C ILE A 158 21.32 -10.15 -12.62
N ALA A 159 21.94 -10.08 -11.44
CA ALA A 159 21.31 -10.53 -10.20
C ALA A 159 20.03 -9.75 -9.87
N GLU A 160 19.95 -8.45 -10.19
CA GLU A 160 18.75 -7.62 -10.00
C GLU A 160 17.51 -8.19 -10.70
N LEU A 161 17.66 -8.90 -11.83
CA LEU A 161 16.54 -9.56 -12.50
C LEU A 161 15.81 -10.58 -11.61
N VAL A 162 16.53 -11.17 -10.66
CA VAL A 162 16.00 -12.15 -9.69
C VAL A 162 15.77 -11.50 -8.32
N LEU A 163 16.70 -10.65 -7.88
CA LEU A 163 16.64 -10.01 -6.57
C LEU A 163 15.49 -9.02 -6.46
N VAL A 164 15.15 -8.28 -7.52
CA VAL A 164 14.04 -7.31 -7.50
C VAL A 164 12.69 -7.99 -7.28
N PRO A 165 12.28 -9.02 -8.06
CA PRO A 165 11.06 -9.77 -7.75
C PRO A 165 11.04 -10.31 -6.32
N VAL A 166 12.11 -10.97 -5.88
CA VAL A 166 12.20 -11.56 -4.54
C VAL A 166 12.06 -10.48 -3.46
N GLY A 167 12.77 -9.36 -3.60
CA GLY A 167 12.71 -8.22 -2.69
C GLY A 167 11.31 -7.61 -2.61
N ILE A 168 10.61 -7.47 -3.74
CA ILE A 168 9.22 -7.01 -3.77
C ILE A 168 8.31 -7.98 -3.02
N PHE A 169 8.41 -9.29 -3.28
CA PHE A 169 7.57 -10.28 -2.59
C PHE A 169 7.80 -10.30 -1.08
N ILE A 170 9.07 -10.24 -0.64
CA ILE A 170 9.42 -10.23 0.78
C ILE A 170 8.93 -8.95 1.45
N SER A 171 9.24 -7.78 0.87
CA SER A 171 8.89 -6.48 1.46
C SER A 171 7.37 -6.29 1.54
N VAL A 172 6.66 -6.49 0.43
CA VAL A 172 5.20 -6.38 0.35
C VAL A 172 4.53 -7.46 1.21
N GLY A 173 5.08 -8.68 1.23
CA GLY A 173 4.63 -9.77 2.08
C GLY A 173 4.70 -9.41 3.56
N LEU A 174 5.79 -8.78 4.00
CA LEU A 174 5.95 -8.35 5.38
C LEU A 174 4.94 -7.27 5.76
N TYR A 175 4.75 -6.25 4.91
CA TYR A 175 3.71 -5.24 5.12
C TYR A 175 2.30 -5.83 5.17
N TYR A 176 2.00 -6.78 4.29
CA TYR A 176 0.73 -7.49 4.27
C TYR A 176 0.50 -8.28 5.57
N LEU A 177 1.52 -9.01 6.05
CA LEU A 177 1.44 -9.78 7.30
C LEU A 177 1.26 -8.88 8.51
N ILE A 178 1.96 -7.75 8.58
CA ILE A 178 1.76 -6.74 9.62
C ILE A 178 0.31 -6.22 9.55
N ALA A 179 -0.16 -5.79 8.38
CA ALA A 179 -1.54 -5.33 8.23
C ALA A 179 -2.57 -6.40 8.62
N ARG A 180 -2.28 -7.69 8.36
CA ARG A 180 -3.10 -8.83 8.81
C ARG A 180 -3.09 -8.99 10.33
N ALA A 181 -1.94 -8.82 10.98
CA ALA A 181 -1.83 -8.83 12.44
C ALA A 181 -2.66 -7.72 13.10
N PHE A 182 -2.82 -6.57 12.42
CA PHE A 182 -3.74 -5.48 12.80
C PHE A 182 -5.22 -5.74 12.42
N LYS A 183 -5.61 -7.01 12.26
CA LYS A 183 -6.96 -7.48 11.89
C LYS A 183 -7.43 -7.00 10.51
N GLY A 184 -6.51 -6.78 9.58
CA GLY A 184 -6.83 -6.42 8.21
C GLY A 184 -7.50 -7.58 7.44
N GLN A 185 -8.42 -7.27 6.52
CA GLN A 185 -9.23 -8.28 5.82
C GLN A 185 -8.84 -8.54 4.36
N GLY A 186 -7.96 -7.73 3.79
CA GLY A 186 -7.57 -7.82 2.38
C GLY A 186 -6.77 -9.08 2.05
N THR A 187 -6.65 -9.35 0.75
CA THR A 187 -5.85 -10.45 0.20
C THR A 187 -4.46 -9.97 -0.23
N PHE A 188 -3.49 -10.88 -0.26
CA PHE A 188 -2.13 -10.55 -0.71
C PHE A 188 -2.09 -10.09 -2.17
N LEU A 189 -2.93 -10.69 -3.03
CA LEU A 189 -3.06 -10.32 -4.44
C LEU A 189 -3.46 -8.85 -4.61
N GLU A 190 -4.52 -8.42 -3.91
CA GLU A 190 -4.99 -7.03 -3.92
C GLU A 190 -3.92 -6.07 -3.39
N TYR A 191 -3.22 -6.46 -2.33
CA TYR A 191 -2.19 -5.66 -1.69
C TYR A 191 -0.98 -5.45 -2.61
N MET A 192 -0.46 -6.54 -3.19
CA MET A 192 0.65 -6.52 -4.14
C MET A 192 0.33 -5.69 -5.37
N TYR A 193 -0.82 -5.92 -6.01
CA TYR A 193 -1.24 -5.13 -7.16
C TYR A 193 -1.32 -3.64 -6.82
N SER A 194 -1.98 -3.29 -5.71
CA SER A 194 -2.17 -1.90 -5.31
C SER A 194 -0.85 -1.21 -4.93
N TYR A 195 0.11 -1.97 -4.39
CA TYR A 195 1.47 -1.48 -4.11
C TYR A 195 2.22 -1.14 -5.39
N LEU A 196 2.14 -1.99 -6.42
CA LEU A 196 2.80 -1.76 -7.70
C LEU A 196 2.24 -0.53 -8.44
N LEU A 197 0.98 -0.18 -8.24
CA LEU A 197 0.36 0.98 -8.89
C LEU A 197 1.03 2.32 -8.57
N PHE A 198 1.68 2.46 -7.42
CA PHE A 198 2.42 3.68 -7.08
C PHE A 198 3.91 3.48 -6.92
N SER A 199 4.37 2.31 -6.45
CA SER A 199 5.80 2.08 -6.24
C SER A 199 6.58 2.15 -7.55
N ILE A 200 6.08 1.51 -8.62
CA ILE A 200 6.75 1.53 -9.94
C ILE A 200 6.97 2.96 -10.47
N PRO A 201 5.92 3.79 -10.67
CA PRO A 201 6.13 5.13 -11.21
C PRO A 201 6.94 6.03 -10.27
N LEU A 202 6.81 5.88 -8.94
CA LEU A 202 7.62 6.67 -8.00
C LEU A 202 9.09 6.23 -7.97
N SER A 203 9.40 4.94 -8.10
CA SER A 203 10.78 4.46 -8.23
C SER A 203 11.44 5.00 -9.49
N LEU A 204 10.71 5.08 -10.61
CA LEU A 204 11.23 5.71 -11.83
C LEU A 204 11.49 7.21 -11.64
N LEU A 205 10.58 7.90 -10.94
CA LEU A 205 10.74 9.31 -10.62
C LEU A 205 11.97 9.55 -9.73
N ASP A 206 12.17 8.72 -8.71
CA ASP A 206 13.30 8.83 -7.79
C ASP A 206 14.64 8.64 -8.52
N ILE A 207 14.68 7.73 -9.51
CA ILE A 207 15.87 7.54 -10.34
C ILE A 207 16.18 8.79 -11.17
N ILE A 208 15.17 9.41 -11.80
CA ILE A 208 15.37 10.65 -12.56
C ILE A 208 15.88 11.77 -11.63
N ILE A 209 15.31 11.87 -10.43
CA ILE A 209 15.71 12.84 -9.40
C ILE A 209 17.17 12.62 -8.97
N ALA A 210 17.63 11.37 -8.87
CA ALA A 210 18.99 11.03 -8.47
C ALA A 210 20.07 11.55 -9.44
N PHE A 211 19.73 11.82 -10.71
CA PHE A 211 20.66 12.46 -11.66
C PHE A 211 20.86 13.96 -11.40
N ILE A 212 20.05 14.59 -10.53
CA ILE A 212 20.15 16.01 -10.20
C ILE A 212 20.92 16.16 -8.88
N PRO A 213 22.21 16.55 -8.90
CA PRO A 213 22.99 16.74 -7.68
C PRO A 213 22.37 17.84 -6.79
N PHE A 214 22.51 17.70 -5.47
CA PHE A 214 22.02 18.61 -4.41
C PHE A 214 20.49 18.72 -4.25
N VAL A 215 19.70 18.65 -5.32
CA VAL A 215 18.23 18.58 -5.26
C VAL A 215 17.76 17.17 -4.90
N GLY A 216 18.54 16.17 -5.31
CA GLY A 216 18.20 14.76 -5.16
C GLY A 216 17.80 14.36 -3.74
N SER A 217 18.56 14.74 -2.71
CA SER A 217 18.30 14.27 -1.35
C SER A 217 16.99 14.80 -0.75
N LEU A 218 16.71 16.09 -0.90
CA LEU A 218 15.47 16.69 -0.41
C LEU A 218 14.26 16.23 -1.22
N ALA A 219 14.41 16.10 -2.53
CA ALA A 219 13.36 15.59 -3.41
C ALA A 219 13.06 14.10 -3.15
N SER A 220 14.07 13.26 -2.96
CA SER A 220 13.91 11.86 -2.57
C SER A 220 13.24 11.72 -1.21
N LEU A 221 13.55 12.60 -0.24
CA LEU A 221 12.82 12.62 1.03
C LEU A 221 11.33 12.94 0.84
N ALA A 222 11.00 13.91 -0.01
CA ALA A 222 9.61 14.24 -0.33
C ALA A 222 8.88 13.08 -1.02
N VAL A 223 9.54 12.40 -1.98
CA VAL A 223 9.01 11.20 -2.65
C VAL A 223 8.78 10.08 -1.63
N PHE A 224 9.71 9.86 -0.70
CA PHE A 224 9.59 8.86 0.35
C PHE A 224 8.39 9.13 1.26
N VAL A 225 8.24 10.37 1.76
CA VAL A 225 7.08 10.76 2.58
C VAL A 225 5.77 10.54 1.81
N TYR A 226 5.74 10.90 0.53
CA TYR A 226 4.56 10.68 -0.31
C TYR A 226 4.25 9.19 -0.50
N MET A 227 5.27 8.36 -0.69
CA MET A 227 5.13 6.90 -0.80
C MET A 227 4.50 6.29 0.46
N ILE A 228 4.90 6.76 1.66
CA ILE A 228 4.28 6.34 2.93
C ILE A 228 2.80 6.71 2.96
N ILE A 229 2.44 7.94 2.57
CA ILE A 229 1.05 8.39 2.53
C ILE A 229 0.21 7.50 1.60
N LEU A 230 0.70 7.21 0.40
CA LEU A 230 0.03 6.32 -0.56
C LEU A 230 -0.12 4.90 0.00
N GLN A 231 0.92 4.38 0.65
CA GLN A 231 0.88 3.06 1.26
C GLN A 231 -0.14 2.98 2.40
N VAL A 232 -0.33 4.05 3.18
CA VAL A 232 -1.40 4.13 4.20
C VAL A 232 -2.78 4.12 3.53
N TYR A 233 -3.00 4.92 2.48
CA TYR A 233 -4.28 4.92 1.74
C TYR A 233 -4.59 3.55 1.14
N MET A 234 -3.60 2.92 0.53
CA MET A 234 -3.70 1.58 -0.04
C MET A 234 -4.02 0.54 1.03
N THR A 235 -3.33 0.59 2.18
CA THR A 235 -3.55 -0.34 3.30
C THR A 235 -4.95 -0.18 3.90
N MET A 236 -5.45 1.05 4.07
CA MET A 236 -6.84 1.29 4.49
C MET A 236 -7.85 0.64 3.53
N ALA A 237 -7.66 0.82 2.23
CA ALA A 237 -8.56 0.33 1.20
C ALA A 237 -8.56 -1.20 1.05
N VAL A 238 -7.37 -1.79 0.98
CA VAL A 238 -7.20 -3.24 0.79
C VAL A 238 -7.68 -3.97 2.03
N HIS A 239 -7.24 -3.56 3.22
CA HIS A 239 -7.54 -4.26 4.46
C HIS A 239 -8.81 -3.80 5.18
N ARG A 240 -9.54 -2.80 4.64
CA ARG A 240 -10.76 -2.23 5.24
C ARG A 240 -10.53 -1.79 6.69
N MET A 241 -9.44 -1.07 6.90
CA MET A 241 -9.02 -0.60 8.23
C MET A 241 -9.19 0.91 8.36
N SER A 242 -9.37 1.38 9.59
CA SER A 242 -9.31 2.81 9.89
C SER A 242 -7.90 3.37 9.67
N GLY A 243 -7.81 4.68 9.43
CA GLY A 243 -6.54 5.36 9.16
C GLY A 243 -5.49 5.15 10.23
N GLY A 244 -5.84 5.31 11.52
CA GLY A 244 -4.87 5.13 12.61
C GLY A 244 -4.22 3.74 12.63
N ARG A 245 -5.01 2.66 12.42
CA ARG A 245 -4.47 1.30 12.37
C ARG A 245 -3.61 1.06 11.13
N ALA A 246 -4.04 1.58 9.97
CA ALA A 246 -3.27 1.47 8.74
C ALA A 246 -1.93 2.22 8.84
N THR A 247 -1.93 3.43 9.41
CA THR A 247 -0.72 4.21 9.67
C THR A 247 0.25 3.46 10.58
N MET A 248 -0.23 2.92 11.70
CA MET A 248 0.61 2.12 12.59
C MET A 248 1.20 0.89 11.89
N ALA A 249 0.40 0.16 11.11
CA ALA A 249 0.86 -1.01 10.38
C ALA A 249 1.95 -0.67 9.34
N VAL A 250 1.81 0.44 8.63
CA VAL A 250 2.78 0.89 7.61
C VAL A 250 4.04 1.46 8.24
N LEU A 251 3.93 2.25 9.31
CA LEU A 251 5.09 2.88 9.96
C LEU A 251 5.91 1.92 10.82
N LEU A 252 5.32 0.80 11.26
CA LEU A 252 6.03 -0.16 12.11
C LEU A 252 7.32 -0.69 11.48
N LEU A 253 7.28 -1.06 10.19
CA LEU A 253 8.47 -1.58 9.51
C LEU A 253 9.60 -0.54 9.36
N PRO A 254 9.38 0.68 8.81
CA PRO A 254 10.45 1.67 8.71
C PRO A 254 10.97 2.12 10.08
N ILE A 255 10.13 2.15 11.13
CA ILE A 255 10.59 2.44 12.49
C ILE A 255 11.55 1.34 12.98
N ILE A 256 11.20 0.06 12.81
CA ILE A 256 12.07 -1.06 13.17
C ILE A 256 13.38 -0.99 12.38
N MET A 257 13.32 -0.76 11.07
CA MET A 257 14.51 -0.66 10.22
C MET A 257 15.40 0.53 10.61
N MET A 258 14.82 1.65 11.02
CA MET A 258 15.55 2.83 11.50
C MET A 258 16.29 2.53 12.81
N ILE A 259 15.63 1.89 13.79
CA ILE A 259 16.28 1.43 15.03
C ILE A 259 17.40 0.42 14.69
N LEU A 260 17.10 -0.51 13.77
CA LEU A 260 17.99 -1.39 13.02
C LEU A 260 19.33 -0.74 12.67
N ALA A 261 19.21 0.23 11.78
CA ALA A 261 20.31 0.97 11.18
C ALA A 261 21.10 1.79 12.21
N CYS A 262 20.40 2.44 13.16
CA CYS A 262 21.05 3.20 14.24
C CYS A 262 21.88 2.30 15.17
N ALA A 263 21.39 1.11 15.52
CA ALA A 263 22.14 0.16 16.34
C ALA A 263 23.36 -0.37 15.59
N LEU A 264 23.20 -0.74 14.30
CA LEU A 264 24.29 -1.26 13.48
C LEU A 264 25.39 -0.22 13.26
N SER A 265 25.04 1.05 13.00
CA SER A 265 26.01 2.12 12.81
C SER A 265 26.84 2.36 14.06
N PHE A 266 26.22 2.31 15.24
CA PHE A 266 26.92 2.42 16.53
C PHE A 266 27.94 1.29 16.72
N VAL A 267 27.57 0.05 16.38
CA VAL A 267 28.48 -1.11 16.45
C VAL A 267 29.66 -0.94 15.48
N ILE A 268 29.41 -0.54 14.24
CA ILE A 268 30.46 -0.34 13.23
C ILE A 268 31.44 0.76 13.67
N ILE A 269 30.94 1.89 14.17
CA ILE A 269 31.78 2.98 14.68
C ILE A 269 32.63 2.51 15.86
N SER A 270 32.04 1.75 16.77
CA SER A 270 32.76 1.22 17.94
C SER A 270 33.90 0.28 17.53
N ILE A 271 33.67 -0.61 16.55
CA ILE A 271 34.70 -1.50 15.99
C ILE A 271 35.79 -0.68 15.29
N ALA A 272 35.42 0.32 14.48
CA ALA A 272 36.37 1.17 13.77
C ALA A 272 37.27 1.95 14.74
N VAL A 273 36.70 2.53 15.80
CA VAL A 273 37.45 3.23 16.86
C VAL A 273 38.38 2.26 17.59
N SER A 274 37.93 1.05 17.90
CA SER A 274 38.77 0.05 18.56
C SER A 274 39.93 -0.40 17.67
N ALA A 275 39.70 -0.60 16.37
CA ALA A 275 40.74 -0.97 15.42
C ALA A 275 41.78 0.15 15.26
N ALA A 276 41.35 1.41 15.23
CA ALA A 276 42.25 2.56 15.15
C ALA A 276 43.16 2.69 16.37
N LYS A 277 42.62 2.43 17.58
CA LYS A 277 43.41 2.43 18.82
C LYS A 277 44.49 1.35 18.85
N ASN A 278 44.22 0.18 18.28
CA ASN A 278 45.18 -0.93 18.24
C ASN A 278 46.35 -0.72 17.24
N MET A 279 46.28 0.31 16.39
CA MET A 279 47.35 0.66 15.44
C MET A 279 48.31 1.74 15.95
N GLN A 280 48.04 2.31 17.13
CA GLN A 280 48.90 3.30 17.82
C GLN A 280 49.74 2.60 18.88
#